data_AF-G7GGB6-F1
#
_entry.id   AF-G7GGB6-F1
#
_cell.length_a   1.000
_cell.length_b   1.000
_cell.length_c   1.000
_cell.angle_alpha   90.00
_cell.angle_beta   90.00
_cell.angle_gamma   90.00
#
_symmetry.space_group_name_H-M   'P 1'
#
loop_
_entity.id
_entity.type
_entity.pdbx_description
1 polymer ?
#
loop_
_entity_poly.entity_id
_entity_poly.type
_entity_poly.pdbx_seq_one_letter_code
_entity_poly.pdbx_strand_id
1 'polypeptide(L)'
;MNTIANTNGMDSMLLAKWSGRADMKQNRVYDHTSVEDRNFGLIEMQKNEVGTVNTDSAFTFQIATPRTLQELNTKTTLSMHTTEFGLCTHSYIDEPCLKYRNCLNCTEHVCIKGDEEKKKRLHDRLRKEKILWAKDKEAVSKNVTGATVWLQTRELTIKRCEQMITLLDDPNIPDGTPLSLSPSEDVTHLDLAYQKASRKRIPVIENTQRKKIEDEPHLLSPALQMDLWI
;
A
#
# COMPACT_ATOMS: atom_id res chain seq x y z
N MET A 1 -8.76 -9.81 -16.69
CA MET A 1 -7.43 -9.25 -17.01
C MET A 1 -7.38 -8.71 -18.45
N ASN A 2 -7.67 -9.52 -19.47
CA ASN A 2 -7.68 -9.07 -20.88
C ASN A 2 -8.66 -7.93 -21.17
N THR A 3 -9.86 -7.98 -20.58
CA THR A 3 -10.85 -6.92 -20.70
C THR A 3 -10.35 -5.58 -20.17
N ILE A 4 -9.67 -5.58 -19.01
CA ILE A 4 -9.09 -4.38 -18.40
C ILE A 4 -7.95 -3.83 -19.26
N ALA A 5 -7.08 -4.71 -19.78
CA ALA A 5 -5.99 -4.28 -20.66
C ALA A 5 -6.54 -3.65 -21.96
N ASN A 6 -7.59 -4.24 -22.54
CA ASN A 6 -8.25 -3.73 -23.74
C ASN A 6 -8.94 -2.38 -23.48
N THR A 7 -9.68 -2.24 -22.37
CA THR A 7 -10.37 -0.98 -22.02
C THR A 7 -9.43 0.16 -21.64
N ASN A 8 -8.22 -0.15 -21.18
CA ASN A 8 -7.17 0.86 -20.89
C ASN A 8 -6.28 1.18 -22.10
N GLY A 9 -6.70 0.80 -23.31
CA GLY A 9 -6.03 1.21 -24.55
C GLY A 9 -4.80 0.39 -24.94
N MET A 10 -4.65 -0.83 -24.41
CA MET A 10 -3.60 -1.74 -24.90
C MET A 10 -3.90 -2.15 -26.35
N ASP A 11 -2.90 -2.01 -27.22
CA ASP A 11 -3.02 -2.44 -28.62
C ASP A 11 -3.37 -3.94 -28.74
N SER A 12 -4.21 -4.27 -29.72
CA SER A 12 -4.72 -5.62 -29.93
C SER A 12 -3.63 -6.65 -30.24
N MET A 13 -2.56 -6.25 -30.95
CA MET A 13 -1.40 -7.12 -31.20
C MET A 13 -0.61 -7.34 -29.91
N LEU A 14 -0.41 -6.28 -29.12
CA LEU A 14 0.27 -6.36 -27.84
C LEU A 14 -0.49 -7.25 -26.85
N LEU A 15 -1.81 -7.09 -26.77
CA LEU A 15 -2.69 -7.93 -25.95
C LEU A 15 -2.62 -9.41 -26.35
N ALA A 16 -2.57 -9.68 -27.66
CA ALA A 16 -2.44 -11.04 -28.18
C ALA A 16 -1.10 -11.67 -27.80
N LYS A 17 0.01 -10.94 -27.98
CA LYS A 17 1.36 -11.39 -27.60
C LYS A 17 1.48 -11.62 -26.10
N TRP A 18 1.00 -10.68 -25.29
CA TRP A 18 1.02 -10.80 -23.83
C TRP A 18 0.19 -12.00 -23.33
N SER A 19 -0.90 -12.30 -24.02
CA SER A 19 -1.72 -13.50 -23.77
C SER A 19 -1.17 -14.80 -24.38
N GLY A 20 -0.05 -14.75 -25.11
CA GLY A 20 0.52 -15.92 -25.80
C GLY A 20 -0.31 -16.43 -26.98
N ARG A 21 -1.13 -15.59 -27.61
CA ARG A 21 -2.01 -15.96 -28.73
C ARG A 21 -1.29 -15.88 -30.07
N ALA A 22 -1.60 -16.84 -30.93
CA ALA A 22 -1.08 -16.86 -32.31
C ALA A 22 -1.82 -15.89 -33.25
N ASP A 23 -3.10 -15.59 -32.98
CA ASP A 23 -3.93 -14.69 -33.79
C ASP A 23 -4.68 -13.69 -32.91
N MET A 24 -4.66 -12.41 -33.31
CA MET A 24 -5.37 -11.31 -32.66
C MET A 24 -6.88 -11.50 -32.66
N LYS A 25 -7.46 -12.21 -33.64
CA LYS A 25 -8.90 -12.50 -33.70
C LYS A 25 -9.40 -13.24 -32.46
N GLN A 26 -8.52 -13.95 -31.77
CA GLN A 26 -8.86 -14.68 -30.55
C GLN A 26 -9.17 -13.75 -29.37
N ASN A 27 -8.70 -12.49 -29.38
CA ASN A 27 -8.91 -11.54 -28.27
C ASN A 27 -10.39 -11.33 -27.96
N ARG A 28 -11.26 -11.34 -28.99
CA ARG A 28 -12.71 -11.17 -28.86
C ARG A 28 -13.37 -12.18 -27.92
N VAL A 29 -12.84 -13.41 -27.82
CA VAL A 29 -13.40 -14.45 -26.94
C VAL A 29 -13.26 -14.09 -25.46
N TYR A 30 -12.31 -13.22 -25.14
CA TYR A 30 -11.97 -12.81 -23.77
C TYR A 30 -12.26 -11.34 -23.52
N ASP A 31 -12.98 -10.72 -24.46
CA ASP A 31 -13.56 -9.43 -24.27
C ASP A 31 -14.93 -9.62 -23.60
N HIS A 32 -15.03 -9.15 -22.37
CA HIS A 32 -16.23 -9.29 -21.54
C HIS A 32 -16.91 -7.94 -21.34
N THR A 33 -16.56 -6.90 -22.10
CA THR A 33 -17.27 -5.62 -22.07
C THR A 33 -18.66 -5.77 -22.67
N SER A 34 -19.62 -5.03 -22.12
CA SER A 34 -20.94 -4.91 -22.74
C SER A 34 -20.86 -4.14 -24.05
N VAL A 35 -21.91 -4.23 -24.87
CA VAL A 35 -21.98 -3.49 -26.14
C VAL A 35 -22.06 -1.98 -25.85
N GLU A 36 -22.74 -1.62 -24.78
CA GLU A 36 -22.89 -0.27 -24.25
C GLU A 36 -21.52 0.33 -23.89
N ASP A 37 -20.72 -0.38 -23.09
CA ASP A 37 -19.37 0.08 -22.69
C ASP A 37 -18.45 0.29 -23.90
N ARG A 38 -18.55 -0.59 -24.90
CA ARG A 38 -17.77 -0.48 -26.14
C ARG A 38 -18.19 0.74 -26.96
N ASN A 39 -19.48 1.06 -27.00
CA ASN A 39 -20.00 2.23 -27.68
C ASN A 39 -19.58 3.52 -26.96
N PHE A 40 -19.58 3.54 -25.63
CA PHE A 40 -19.08 4.68 -24.85
C PHE A 40 -17.59 4.94 -25.11
N GLY A 41 -16.76 3.89 -25.11
CA GLY A 41 -15.34 4.02 -25.44
C GLY A 41 -15.10 4.57 -26.85
N LEU A 42 -15.91 4.17 -27.84
CA LEU A 42 -15.87 4.71 -29.21
C LEU A 42 -16.19 6.20 -29.28
N ILE A 43 -17.20 6.66 -28.54
CA ILE A 43 -17.57 8.07 -28.44
C ILE A 43 -16.45 8.88 -27.78
N GLU A 44 -15.81 8.33 -26.75
CA GLU A 44 -14.69 8.98 -26.05
C GLU A 44 -13.44 9.08 -26.93
N MET A 45 -13.13 8.02 -27.69
CA MET A 45 -12.07 8.05 -28.71
C MET A 45 -12.34 9.10 -29.79
N GLN A 46 -13.57 9.17 -30.32
CA GLN A 46 -13.95 10.21 -31.29
C GLN A 46 -13.84 11.62 -30.72
N LYS A 47 -14.19 11.85 -29.45
CA LYS A 47 -14.02 13.16 -28.79
C LYS A 47 -12.54 13.56 -28.69
N ASN A 48 -11.65 12.60 -28.44
CA ASN A 48 -10.21 12.84 -28.39
C ASN A 48 -9.59 13.07 -29.78
N GLU A 49 -10.17 12.52 -30.85
CA GLU A 49 -9.72 12.72 -32.24
C GLU A 49 -10.04 14.13 -32.81
N VAL A 50 -10.96 14.88 -32.20
CA VAL A 50 -11.26 16.27 -32.62
C VAL A 50 -10.14 17.26 -32.22
N GLY A 51 -9.17 16.82 -31.42
CA GLY A 51 -7.90 17.53 -31.24
C GLY A 51 -6.91 17.12 -32.33
N THR A 52 -7.06 17.63 -33.55
CA THR A 52 -6.11 17.37 -34.64
C THR A 52 -4.74 17.98 -34.30
N VAL A 53 -3.87 17.21 -33.65
CA VAL A 53 -2.45 17.51 -33.58
C VAL A 53 -1.83 17.00 -34.87
N ASN A 54 -1.57 17.93 -35.78
CA ASN A 54 -0.93 17.66 -37.05
C ASN A 54 0.57 17.38 -36.82
N THR A 55 0.91 16.11 -36.58
CA THR A 55 2.30 15.67 -36.52
C THR A 55 2.47 14.36 -37.29
N ASP A 56 3.29 14.40 -38.34
CA ASP A 56 3.75 13.29 -39.18
C ASP A 56 4.58 12.23 -38.41
N SER A 57 4.06 11.71 -37.30
CA SER A 57 4.76 10.71 -36.49
C SER A 57 3.80 9.58 -36.12
N ALA A 58 4.21 8.36 -36.45
CA ALA A 58 3.48 7.08 -36.28
C ALA A 58 3.28 6.64 -34.81
N PHE A 59 3.27 7.57 -33.86
CA PHE A 59 3.13 7.28 -32.43
C PHE A 59 2.01 8.11 -31.82
N THR A 60 0.96 7.46 -31.35
CA THR A 60 -0.08 8.05 -30.50
C THR A 60 0.47 8.22 -29.08
N PHE A 61 0.71 9.46 -28.66
CA PHE A 61 1.02 9.76 -27.27
C PHE A 61 -0.28 9.93 -26.47
N GLN A 62 -0.51 9.09 -25.47
CA GLN A 62 -1.45 9.42 -24.41
C GLN A 62 -0.76 10.39 -23.46
N ILE A 63 -1.12 11.67 -23.56
CA ILE A 63 -0.67 12.68 -22.60
C ILE A 63 -1.56 12.56 -21.36
N ALA A 64 -1.14 11.71 -20.41
CA ALA A 64 -1.73 11.71 -19.09
C ALA A 64 -1.51 13.10 -18.45
N THR A 65 -2.57 13.69 -17.90
CA THR A 65 -2.49 14.97 -17.20
C THR A 65 -1.45 14.85 -16.10
N PRO A 66 -0.41 15.71 -16.05
CA PRO A 66 0.62 15.61 -15.03
C PRO A 66 -0.02 15.82 -13.66
N ARG A 67 -0.05 14.74 -12.86
CA ARG A 67 -0.42 14.82 -11.45
C ARG A 67 0.53 15.78 -10.76
N THR A 68 -0.01 16.64 -9.92
CA THR A 68 0.80 17.54 -9.11
C THR A 68 1.69 16.72 -8.17
N LEU A 69 2.86 17.26 -7.81
CA LEU A 69 3.71 16.64 -6.78
C LEU A 69 2.94 16.43 -5.47
N GLN A 70 1.92 17.23 -5.18
CA GLN A 70 1.06 17.08 -4.02
C GLN A 70 0.14 15.87 -4.13
N GLU A 71 -0.43 15.57 -5.30
CA GLU A 71 -1.21 14.34 -5.55
C GLU A 71 -0.34 13.07 -5.56
N LEU A 72 0.93 13.18 -5.97
CA LEU A 72 1.90 12.08 -5.85
C LEU A 72 2.39 11.90 -4.40
N ASN A 73 2.50 12.99 -3.64
CA ASN A 73 2.96 12.97 -2.24
C ASN A 73 1.84 12.74 -1.23
N THR A 74 0.57 12.92 -1.59
CA THR A 74 -0.51 12.29 -0.85
C THR A 74 -0.23 10.81 -0.93
N LYS A 75 0.16 10.21 0.19
CA LYS A 75 0.39 8.78 0.40
C LYS A 75 -0.91 7.99 0.21
N THR A 76 -1.62 8.25 -0.87
CA THR A 76 -2.74 7.48 -1.33
C THR A 76 -2.12 6.19 -1.81
N THR A 77 -1.93 5.26 -0.88
CA THR A 77 -1.68 3.88 -1.22
C THR A 77 -2.72 3.44 -2.23
N LEU A 78 -2.32 3.37 -3.48
CA LEU A 78 -3.20 3.00 -4.59
C LEU A 78 -3.73 1.57 -4.42
N SER A 79 -3.00 0.74 -3.66
CA SER A 79 -3.43 -0.59 -3.25
C SER A 79 -3.15 -0.82 -1.76
N MET A 80 -4.12 -1.47 -1.08
CA MET A 80 -3.94 -2.06 0.24
C MET A 80 -4.12 -3.56 0.12
N HIS A 81 -3.14 -4.34 0.59
CA HIS A 81 -3.21 -5.80 0.53
C HIS A 81 -3.67 -6.37 1.87
N THR A 82 -4.70 -7.21 1.85
CA THR A 82 -5.16 -7.93 3.05
C THR A 82 -4.11 -8.95 3.47
N THR A 83 -3.73 -8.88 4.74
CA THR A 83 -2.79 -9.81 5.38
C THR A 83 -3.53 -10.64 6.44
N GLU A 84 -2.82 -11.56 7.09
CA GLU A 84 -3.40 -12.41 8.14
C GLU A 84 -3.96 -11.61 9.33
N PHE A 85 -3.30 -10.50 9.70
CA PHE A 85 -3.59 -9.70 10.90
C PHE A 85 -4.21 -8.34 10.61
N GLY A 86 -4.15 -7.86 9.37
CA GLY A 86 -4.62 -6.51 9.02
C GLY A 86 -4.44 -6.22 7.54
N LEU A 87 -3.94 -5.04 7.22
CA LEU A 87 -3.71 -4.54 5.87
C LEU A 87 -2.25 -4.11 5.71
N CYS A 88 -1.73 -4.23 4.50
CA CYS A 88 -0.41 -3.74 4.11
C CYS A 88 -0.60 -2.50 3.23
N THR A 89 0.05 -1.40 3.60
CA THR A 89 0.08 -0.14 2.84
C THR A 89 1.34 -0.03 1.96
N HIS A 90 2.00 -1.16 1.67
CA HIS A 90 3.16 -1.18 0.78
C HIS A 90 2.73 -1.02 -0.68
N SER A 91 3.43 -0.17 -1.44
CA SER A 91 3.21 -0.01 -2.87
C SER A 91 3.92 -1.13 -3.64
N TYR A 92 3.14 -2.12 -4.08
CA TYR A 92 3.66 -3.23 -4.89
C TYR A 92 3.92 -2.87 -6.36
N ILE A 93 3.52 -1.66 -6.78
CA ILE A 93 3.87 -1.12 -8.09
C ILE A 93 5.36 -0.76 -8.12
N ASP A 94 5.88 -0.24 -7.00
CA ASP A 94 7.27 0.24 -6.92
C ASP A 94 8.25 -0.92 -6.70
N GLU A 95 7.98 -1.79 -5.72
CA GLU A 95 8.83 -2.97 -5.47
C GLU A 95 8.06 -4.13 -4.80
N PRO A 96 8.52 -5.39 -4.95
CA PRO A 96 7.99 -6.49 -4.16
C PRO A 96 8.39 -6.37 -2.69
N CYS A 97 7.55 -6.90 -1.78
CA CYS A 97 7.82 -6.85 -0.35
C CYS A 97 9.04 -7.72 0.04
N LEU A 98 10.11 -7.06 0.46
CA LEU A 98 11.34 -7.68 0.98
C LEU A 98 11.19 -8.31 2.37
N LYS A 99 10.18 -7.90 3.14
CA LYS A 99 9.92 -8.38 4.52
C LYS A 99 9.06 -9.64 4.58
N TYR A 100 8.64 -10.20 3.44
CA TYR A 100 7.77 -11.37 3.26
C TYR A 100 7.27 -12.06 4.54
N ARG A 101 5.96 -11.91 4.84
CA ARG A 101 5.26 -12.48 6.02
C ARG A 101 5.74 -12.01 7.39
N ASN A 102 6.74 -11.12 7.48
CA ASN A 102 7.12 -10.43 8.70
C ASN A 102 6.26 -9.16 8.95
N CYS A 103 4.97 -9.22 8.62
CA CYS A 103 4.08 -8.04 8.60
C CYS A 103 3.95 -7.37 9.98
N LEU A 104 3.97 -8.14 11.07
CA LEU A 104 3.86 -7.62 12.43
C LEU A 104 5.05 -6.73 12.82
N ASN A 105 6.22 -6.99 12.25
CA ASN A 105 7.42 -6.19 12.43
C ASN A 105 7.56 -5.09 11.35
N CYS A 106 6.61 -4.98 10.43
CA CYS A 106 6.61 -3.95 9.40
C CYS A 106 5.92 -2.67 9.90
N THR A 107 6.44 -1.52 9.50
CA THR A 107 5.91 -0.18 9.79
C THR A 107 4.74 0.22 8.89
N GLU A 108 4.62 -0.45 7.75
CA GLU A 108 3.57 -0.26 6.73
C GLU A 108 2.39 -1.23 6.94
N HIS A 109 2.38 -1.94 8.06
CA HIS A 109 1.30 -2.82 8.43
C HIS A 109 0.31 -2.10 9.35
N VAL A 110 -0.97 -2.18 9.01
CA VAL A 110 -2.06 -1.50 9.71
C VAL A 110 -3.10 -2.53 10.13
N CYS A 111 -3.52 -2.50 11.39
CA CYS A 111 -4.65 -3.27 11.90
C CYS A 111 -5.89 -2.38 12.02
N ILE A 112 -7.08 -2.93 11.81
CA ILE A 112 -8.32 -2.18 11.99
C ILE A 112 -8.95 -2.61 13.32
N LYS A 113 -9.30 -1.64 14.17
CA LYS A 113 -10.01 -1.91 15.41
C LYS A 113 -11.44 -2.41 15.13
N GLY A 114 -11.90 -3.41 15.87
CA GLY A 114 -13.23 -4.03 15.71
C GLY A 114 -13.24 -5.28 14.82
N ASP A 115 -12.09 -5.67 14.24
CA ASP A 115 -11.95 -6.95 13.52
C ASP A 115 -11.61 -8.10 14.49
N GLU A 116 -12.65 -8.72 15.03
CA GLU A 116 -12.53 -9.80 16.02
C GLU A 116 -11.79 -11.04 15.48
N GLU A 117 -11.92 -11.35 14.19
CA GLU A 117 -11.26 -12.51 13.60
C GLU A 117 -9.75 -12.29 13.53
N LYS A 118 -9.32 -11.13 13.03
CA LYS A 118 -7.89 -10.79 12.96
C LYS A 118 -7.28 -10.60 14.34
N LYS A 119 -8.02 -10.04 15.29
CA LYS A 119 -7.61 -9.96 16.70
C LYS A 119 -7.38 -11.34 17.30
N LYS A 120 -8.29 -12.30 17.08
CA LYS A 120 -8.11 -13.69 17.52
C LYS A 120 -6.84 -14.32 16.91
N ARG A 121 -6.60 -14.11 15.61
CA ARG A 121 -5.37 -14.60 14.94
C ARG A 121 -4.11 -13.98 15.53
N LEU A 122 -4.16 -12.71 15.93
CA LEU A 122 -3.04 -12.03 16.59
C LEU A 122 -2.74 -12.64 17.97
N HIS A 123 -3.76 -12.95 18.78
CA HIS A 123 -3.58 -13.69 20.04
C HIS A 123 -3.03 -15.10 19.83
N ASP A 124 -3.52 -15.82 18.81
CA ASP A 124 -3.02 -17.14 18.47
C ASP A 124 -1.56 -17.08 18.01
N ARG A 125 -1.18 -16.03 17.27
CA ARG A 125 0.21 -15.77 16.89
C ARG A 125 1.06 -15.52 18.14
N LEU A 126 0.65 -14.63 19.03
CA LEU A 126 1.37 -14.35 20.29
C LEU A 126 1.59 -15.64 21.12
N ARG A 127 0.56 -16.49 21.24
CA ARG A 127 0.68 -17.77 21.96
C ARG A 127 1.74 -18.67 21.32
N LYS A 128 1.73 -18.82 19.99
CA LYS A 128 2.71 -19.62 19.25
C LYS A 128 4.12 -19.07 19.40
N GLU A 129 4.28 -17.74 19.33
CA GLU A 129 5.59 -17.09 19.50
C GLU A 129 6.18 -17.33 20.88
N LYS A 130 5.37 -17.27 21.96
CA LYS A 130 5.84 -17.58 23.33
C LYS A 130 6.32 -19.02 23.48
N ILE A 131 5.65 -19.98 22.82
CA ILE A 131 6.08 -21.39 22.81
C ILE A 131 7.41 -21.54 22.06
N LEU A 132 7.56 -20.88 20.91
CA LEU A 132 8.81 -20.92 20.14
C LEU A 132 9.96 -20.24 20.86
N TRP A 133 9.72 -19.10 21.50
CA TRP A 133 10.71 -18.39 22.30
C TRP A 133 11.31 -19.27 23.42
N ALA A 134 10.47 -20.08 24.10
CA ALA A 134 10.96 -21.01 25.11
C ALA A 134 11.91 -22.07 24.52
N LYS A 135 11.61 -22.58 23.32
CA LYS A 135 12.47 -23.54 22.61
C LYS A 135 13.77 -22.89 22.12
N ASP A 136 13.69 -21.67 21.60
CA ASP A 136 14.85 -20.92 21.13
C ASP A 136 15.79 -20.59 22.30
N LYS A 137 15.23 -20.29 23.49
CA LYS A 137 16.01 -20.08 24.72
C LYS A 137 16.76 -21.34 25.14
N GLU A 138 16.12 -22.50 25.03
CA GLU A 138 16.79 -23.80 25.24
C GLU A 138 17.89 -24.06 24.20
N ALA A 139 17.64 -23.74 22.92
CA ALA A 139 18.64 -23.89 21.85
C ALA A 139 19.86 -22.99 22.06
N VAL A 140 19.66 -21.76 22.54
CA VAL A 140 20.76 -20.85 22.94
C VAL A 140 21.56 -21.46 24.09
N SER A 141 20.91 -22.04 25.11
CA SER A 141 21.60 -22.70 26.22
C SER A 141 22.46 -23.90 25.78
N LYS A 142 22.06 -24.56 24.68
CA LYS A 142 22.79 -25.66 24.04
C LYS A 142 23.86 -25.18 23.03
N ASN A 143 24.11 -23.87 22.93
CA ASN A 143 25.04 -23.25 21.98
C ASN A 143 24.79 -23.64 20.51
N VAL A 144 23.52 -23.77 20.12
CA VAL A 144 23.16 -24.01 18.71
C VAL A 144 23.45 -22.77 17.87
N THR A 145 24.20 -22.95 16.78
CA THR A 145 24.59 -21.86 15.87
C THR A 145 23.36 -21.09 15.34
N GLY A 146 23.36 -19.77 15.49
CA GLY A 146 22.30 -18.90 14.98
C GLY A 146 21.04 -18.83 15.86
N ALA A 147 20.94 -19.58 16.96
CA ALA A 147 19.79 -19.55 17.85
C ALA A 147 19.55 -18.17 18.49
N THR A 148 20.61 -17.41 18.74
CA THR A 148 20.54 -16.06 19.33
C THR A 148 19.77 -15.08 18.46
N VAL A 149 19.94 -15.13 17.13
CA VAL A 149 19.25 -14.24 16.19
C VAL A 149 17.74 -14.52 16.17
N TRP A 150 17.38 -15.80 16.22
CA TRP A 150 15.98 -16.21 16.30
C TRP A 150 15.36 -15.75 17.61
N LEU A 151 16.03 -15.96 18.75
CA LEU A 151 15.56 -15.50 20.05
C LEU A 151 15.25 -13.98 20.05
N GLN A 152 16.18 -13.17 19.56
CA GLN A 152 16.01 -11.71 19.46
C GLN A 152 14.82 -11.32 18.56
N THR A 153 14.70 -11.99 17.40
CA THR A 153 13.59 -11.75 16.46
C THR A 153 12.24 -12.10 17.10
N ARG A 154 12.19 -13.19 17.88
CA ARG A 154 10.98 -13.61 18.60
C ARG A 154 10.61 -12.63 19.70
N GLU A 155 11.59 -12.15 20.47
CA GLU A 155 11.38 -11.14 21.51
C GLU A 155 10.78 -9.84 20.94
N LEU A 156 11.32 -9.36 19.80
CA LEU A 156 10.76 -8.21 19.09
C LEU A 156 9.31 -8.47 18.65
N THR A 157 9.07 -9.64 18.04
CA THR A 157 7.73 -9.99 17.53
C THR A 157 6.71 -10.10 18.67
N ILE A 158 7.07 -10.71 19.80
CA ILE A 158 6.22 -10.80 21.00
C ILE A 158 5.87 -9.41 21.51
N LYS A 159 6.88 -8.55 21.68
CA LYS A 159 6.69 -7.16 22.15
C LYS A 159 5.72 -6.40 21.24
N ARG A 160 5.89 -6.51 19.92
CA ARG A 160 5.03 -5.83 18.95
C ARG A 160 3.61 -6.39 18.92
N CYS A 161 3.45 -7.71 19.03
CA CYS A 161 2.13 -8.32 19.19
C CYS A 161 1.41 -7.78 20.44
N GLU A 162 2.09 -7.72 21.58
CA GLU A 162 1.51 -7.22 22.84
C GLU A 162 1.12 -5.74 22.73
N GLN A 163 1.96 -4.91 22.11
CA GLN A 163 1.63 -3.50 21.85
C GLN A 163 0.41 -3.36 20.94
N MET A 164 0.32 -4.13 19.86
CA MET A 164 -0.82 -4.07 18.95
C MET A 164 -2.12 -4.53 19.61
N ILE A 165 -2.07 -5.61 20.41
CA ILE A 165 -3.22 -6.09 21.18
C ILE A 165 -3.68 -5.01 22.16
N THR A 166 -2.75 -4.37 22.88
CA THR A 166 -3.07 -3.29 23.83
C THR A 166 -3.83 -2.14 23.14
N LEU A 167 -3.41 -1.75 21.94
CA LEU A 167 -4.10 -0.72 21.15
C LEU A 167 -5.48 -1.19 20.66
N LEU A 168 -5.62 -2.46 20.28
CA LEU A 168 -6.91 -3.01 19.84
C LEU A 168 -7.90 -3.18 21.01
N ASP A 169 -7.42 -3.35 22.23
CA ASP A 169 -8.23 -3.49 23.45
C ASP A 169 -8.57 -2.15 24.12
N ASP A 170 -7.91 -1.04 23.76
CA ASP A 170 -8.12 0.27 24.38
C ASP A 170 -9.53 0.81 24.09
N PRO A 171 -10.42 0.94 25.10
CA PRO A 171 -11.81 1.39 24.90
C PRO A 171 -11.93 2.84 24.39
N ASN A 172 -10.88 3.66 24.47
CA ASN A 172 -10.91 5.06 24.02
C ASN A 172 -10.85 5.21 22.50
N ILE A 173 -10.42 4.16 21.79
CA ILE A 173 -10.27 4.18 20.34
C ILE A 173 -11.59 3.70 19.71
N PRO A 174 -12.20 4.41 18.76
CA PRO A 174 -13.42 3.94 18.11
C PRO A 174 -13.15 2.77 17.17
N ASP A 175 -14.13 1.89 17.00
CA ASP A 175 -14.06 0.78 16.03
C ASP A 175 -14.00 1.33 14.60
N GLY A 176 -13.30 0.61 13.72
CA GLY A 176 -12.97 1.05 12.36
C GLY A 176 -11.69 1.89 12.26
N THR A 177 -11.07 2.26 13.39
CA THR A 177 -9.83 3.05 13.38
C THR A 177 -8.66 2.21 12.84
N PRO A 178 -7.91 2.71 11.83
CA PRO A 178 -6.66 2.10 11.40
C PRO A 178 -5.55 2.40 12.42
N LEU A 179 -4.95 1.35 12.96
CA LEU A 179 -3.90 1.40 13.96
C LEU A 179 -2.60 0.85 13.36
N SER A 180 -1.52 1.59 13.53
CA SER A 180 -0.17 1.14 13.20
C SER A 180 0.73 1.35 14.41
N LEU A 181 1.69 0.45 14.58
CA LEU A 181 2.73 0.63 15.59
C LEU A 181 3.76 1.63 15.08
N SER A 182 4.31 2.42 16.01
CA SER A 182 5.44 3.28 15.70
C SER A 182 6.57 2.47 15.05
N PRO A 183 7.36 3.09 14.15
CA PRO A 183 8.55 2.45 13.62
C PRO A 183 9.42 1.92 14.75
N SER A 184 9.66 0.61 14.78
CA SER A 184 10.89 0.09 15.38
C SER A 184 12.07 0.56 14.52
N GLU A 185 13.30 0.28 14.92
CA GLU A 185 14.53 0.57 14.15
C GLU A 185 14.54 0.04 12.69
N ASP A 186 13.45 -0.61 12.27
CA ASP A 186 13.16 -1.04 10.92
C ASP A 186 13.01 0.13 9.95
N VAL A 187 13.96 0.18 9.02
CA VAL A 187 13.99 1.05 7.85
C VAL A 187 12.71 0.82 7.01
N THR A 188 12.09 1.92 6.55
CA THR A 188 10.91 1.84 5.65
C THR A 188 11.32 1.28 4.28
N HIS A 189 10.37 0.75 3.49
CA HIS A 189 10.68 0.27 2.14
C HIS A 189 11.29 1.37 1.28
N LEU A 190 10.73 2.57 1.38
CA LEU A 190 11.25 3.76 0.72
C LEU A 190 12.71 4.06 1.12
N ASP A 191 13.02 4.00 2.41
CA ASP A 191 14.38 4.24 2.90
C ASP A 191 15.38 3.17 2.43
N LEU A 192 14.96 1.89 2.36
CA LEU A 192 15.77 0.81 1.78
C LEU A 192 16.02 1.03 0.28
N ALA A 193 15.00 1.47 -0.46
CA ALA A 193 15.13 1.81 -1.88
C ALA A 193 16.09 2.99 -2.11
N TYR A 194 16.00 4.04 -1.27
CA TYR A 194 16.94 5.16 -1.30
C TYR A 194 18.37 4.74 -0.96
N GLN A 195 18.57 3.89 0.05
CA GLN A 195 19.88 3.32 0.40
C GLN A 195 20.48 2.53 -0.77
N LYS A 196 19.70 1.65 -1.40
CA LYS A 196 20.12 0.92 -2.62
C LYS A 196 20.51 1.87 -3.76
N ALA A 197 19.78 2.98 -3.91
CA ALA A 197 20.07 4.00 -4.91
C ALA A 197 21.23 4.94 -4.52
N SER A 198 21.92 4.71 -3.40
CA SER A 198 22.97 5.60 -2.86
C SER A 198 22.50 7.05 -2.64
N ARG A 199 21.22 7.24 -2.35
CA ARG A 199 20.59 8.53 -2.12
C ARG A 199 20.17 8.65 -0.66
N LYS A 200 20.38 9.83 -0.06
CA LYS A 200 19.83 10.13 1.28
C LYS A 200 18.39 10.63 1.13
N ARG A 201 17.52 10.26 2.07
CA ARG A 201 16.17 10.78 2.15
C ARG A 201 16.21 12.30 2.23
N ILE A 202 15.33 12.99 1.51
CA ILE A 202 15.08 14.41 1.76
C ILE A 202 14.58 14.49 3.22
N PRO A 203 15.12 15.40 4.05
CA PRO A 203 14.67 15.55 5.43
C PRO A 203 13.14 15.70 5.47
N VAL A 204 12.51 15.22 6.54
CA VAL A 204 11.07 15.42 6.73
C VAL A 204 10.80 16.91 6.63
N ILE A 205 10.07 17.31 5.59
CA ILE A 205 9.66 18.71 5.43
C ILE A 205 8.59 18.95 6.47
N GLU A 206 9.00 19.46 7.63
CA GLU A 206 8.06 19.88 8.65
C GLU A 206 7.34 21.13 8.13
N ASN A 207 6.02 21.03 7.94
CA ASN A 207 5.22 22.20 7.61
C ASN A 207 5.04 23.03 8.88
N THR A 208 5.96 23.96 9.10
CA THR A 208 5.99 24.87 10.25
C THR A 208 4.70 25.69 10.41
N GLN A 209 3.95 25.91 9.32
CA GLN A 209 2.64 26.58 9.41
C GLN A 209 1.56 25.69 10.01
N ARG A 210 1.52 24.39 9.69
CA ARG A 210 0.57 23.44 10.31
C ARG A 210 0.89 23.19 11.79
N LYS A 211 2.17 23.03 12.15
CA LYS A 211 2.58 22.89 13.55
C LYS A 211 2.14 24.09 14.41
N LYS A 212 2.32 25.31 13.89
CA LYS A 212 1.83 26.54 14.57
C LYS A 212 0.31 26.58 14.75
N ILE A 213 -0.46 25.95 13.87
CA ILE A 213 -1.93 25.86 13.96
C ILE A 213 -2.35 24.78 14.98
N GLU A 214 -1.57 23.70 15.11
CA GLU A 214 -1.79 22.63 16.10
C GLU A 214 -1.37 23.05 17.53
N ASP A 215 -0.36 23.90 17.66
CA ASP A 215 0.17 24.41 18.94
C ASP A 215 -0.65 25.59 19.53
N GLU A 216 -1.58 26.18 18.77
CA GLU A 216 -2.45 27.27 19.22
C GLU A 216 -3.81 26.72 19.72
N PRO A 217 -4.11 26.78 21.03
CA PRO A 217 -5.39 26.32 21.55
C PRO A 217 -6.50 27.32 21.18
N HIS A 218 -7.32 26.94 20.20
CA HIS A 218 -8.64 27.50 19.87
C HIS A 218 -8.77 29.03 19.76
N LEU A 219 -8.61 29.58 18.56
CA LEU A 219 -9.36 30.76 18.09
C LEU A 219 -9.64 30.67 16.57
N LEU A 220 -10.37 29.64 16.13
CA LEU A 220 -11.05 29.75 14.83
C LEU A 220 -12.38 30.47 15.07
N SER A 221 -12.51 31.69 14.53
CA SER A 221 -13.76 32.43 14.54
C SER A 221 -14.85 31.62 13.81
N PRO A 222 -16.13 31.65 14.26
CA PRO A 222 -17.22 30.85 13.68
C PRO A 222 -17.50 31.09 12.18
N ALA A 223 -16.91 32.12 11.57
CA ALA A 223 -17.12 32.51 10.18
C ALA A 223 -16.38 31.63 9.15
N LEU A 224 -15.45 30.76 9.57
CA LEU A 224 -14.68 29.89 8.66
C LEU A 224 -15.18 28.44 8.62
N GLN A 225 -16.34 28.16 9.20
CA GLN A 225 -16.90 26.80 9.31
C GLN A 225 -17.92 26.43 8.22
N MET A 226 -18.12 27.29 7.23
CA MET A 226 -18.89 26.99 6.04
C MET A 226 -18.05 27.36 4.80
N ASP A 227 -18.12 26.49 3.78
CA ASP A 227 -17.56 26.66 2.42
C ASP A 227 -16.24 25.95 2.10
N LEU A 228 -16.15 24.66 2.40
CA LEU A 228 -15.56 23.71 1.45
C LEU A 228 -16.41 22.44 1.46
N TRP A 229 -16.57 21.79 0.30
CA TRP A 229 -17.54 20.75 -0.07
C TRP A 229 -18.79 21.23 -0.81
N ILE A 230 -18.57 21.94 -1.93
CA ILE A 230 -19.17 21.58 -3.23
C ILE A 230 -18.01 21.47 -4.23
#